data_AF-A0A2T2UBI9-F1
#
_entry.id   AF-A0A2T2UBI9-F1
#
_cell.length_a   1.000
_cell.length_b   1.000
_cell.length_c   1.000
_cell.angle_alpha   90.00
_cell.angle_beta   90.00
_cell.angle_gamma   90.00
#
_symmetry.space_group_name_H-M   'P 1'
#
loop_
_entity.id
_entity.type
_entity.pdbx_description
1 polymer ?
#
loop_
_entity_poly.entity_id
_entity_poly.type
_entity_poly.pdbx_seq_one_letter_code
_entity_poly.pdbx_strand_id
1 'polypeptide(L)'
;MTATNEEQTGDRKDFALKNLPDEVTGRAREVWLAGLGALERLEEEGDKVFETLVQRGKRYEEARRDQIEDATESLREQQEAFTDDVTQRLDEATKSVEKAVSDTLSGALDQIGVPMRDEVRDLSRRVGQLSEKLEALSEMLEAQQTAAEAHVFHVAPNDDGWIITVEGEDEPAGEYGTKKEAMSAARTAAKEQAPSELVVHKQDRSVQESFSYDADDEDADDE
;
A
#
# COMPACT_ATOMS: atom_id res chain seq x y z
N MET A 1 -52.98 14.97 -8.45
CA MET A 1 -51.89 14.50 -9.33
C MET A 1 -51.87 15.46 -10.50
N THR A 2 -50.89 16.34 -10.72
CA THR A 2 -49.47 16.37 -10.37
C THR A 2 -49.01 17.82 -10.16
N ALA A 3 -48.00 18.00 -9.31
CA ALA A 3 -47.53 19.26 -8.78
C ALA A 3 -46.94 20.22 -9.84
N THR A 4 -47.19 21.50 -9.58
CA THR A 4 -46.52 22.68 -10.10
C THR A 4 -45.00 22.64 -9.88
N ASN A 5 -44.29 23.14 -10.89
CA ASN A 5 -42.85 23.23 -11.04
C ASN A 5 -42.23 24.19 -10.00
N GLU A 6 -41.44 23.66 -9.05
CA GLU A 6 -40.55 24.43 -8.18
C GLU A 6 -39.19 24.64 -8.87
N GLU A 7 -38.73 25.89 -8.89
CA GLU A 7 -37.37 26.29 -9.24
C GLU A 7 -36.35 25.60 -8.33
N GLN A 8 -35.39 24.89 -8.94
CA GLN A 8 -34.06 24.75 -8.36
C GLN A 8 -33.02 25.19 -9.40
N THR A 9 -32.59 26.43 -9.22
CA THR A 9 -31.38 27.02 -9.77
C THR A 9 -30.17 26.22 -9.27
N GLY A 10 -29.72 25.26 -10.07
CA GLY A 10 -28.48 24.52 -9.86
C GLY A 10 -27.43 24.97 -10.87
N ASP A 11 -26.58 25.89 -10.43
CA ASP A 11 -25.24 26.24 -10.93
C ASP A 11 -24.69 25.29 -12.01
N ARG A 12 -25.00 25.55 -13.29
CA ARG A 12 -24.24 24.97 -14.40
C ARG A 12 -22.90 25.67 -14.39
N LYS A 13 -21.94 25.10 -13.65
CA LYS A 13 -20.54 25.48 -13.74
C LYS A 13 -20.12 25.43 -15.21
N ASP A 14 -20.03 26.62 -15.80
CA ASP A 14 -19.32 26.92 -17.02
C ASP A 14 -18.02 26.12 -17.01
N PHE A 15 -17.93 25.09 -17.84
CA PHE A 15 -16.69 24.35 -18.04
C PHE A 15 -15.62 25.37 -18.41
N ALA A 16 -14.54 25.37 -17.65
CA ALA A 16 -13.49 26.39 -17.60
C ALA A 16 -12.70 26.51 -18.91
N LEU A 17 -13.34 27.00 -19.98
CA LEU A 17 -12.70 27.48 -21.20
C LEU A 17 -12.16 28.91 -21.03
N LYS A 18 -12.53 29.60 -19.94
CA LYS A 18 -12.08 30.96 -19.60
C LYS A 18 -10.65 31.05 -19.05
N ASN A 19 -10.03 29.93 -18.71
CA ASN A 19 -8.72 29.90 -18.03
C ASN A 19 -7.56 29.46 -18.94
N LEU A 20 -7.81 29.20 -20.23
CA LEU A 20 -6.72 29.08 -21.19
C LEU A 20 -6.33 30.49 -21.66
N PRO A 21 -5.03 30.81 -21.79
CA PRO A 21 -4.60 32.09 -22.36
C PRO A 21 -5.31 32.29 -23.70
N ASP A 22 -5.90 33.46 -23.94
CA ASP A 22 -6.65 33.77 -25.18
C ASP A 22 -5.83 33.47 -26.47
N GLU A 23 -4.50 33.52 -26.37
CA GLU A 23 -3.60 33.13 -27.46
C GLU A 23 -3.56 31.62 -27.76
N VAL A 24 -3.78 30.75 -26.76
CA VAL A 24 -3.76 29.28 -26.93
C VAL A 24 -5.10 28.80 -27.51
N THR A 25 -6.21 29.35 -27.05
CA THR A 25 -7.55 29.10 -27.61
C THR A 25 -7.70 29.71 -29.01
N GLY A 26 -7.05 30.85 -29.28
CA GLY A 26 -6.98 31.46 -30.61
C GLY A 26 -6.25 30.58 -31.63
N ARG A 27 -5.01 30.17 -31.34
CA ARG A 27 -4.20 29.34 -32.26
C ARG A 27 -4.77 27.93 -32.46
N ALA A 28 -5.29 27.29 -31.40
CA ALA A 28 -5.93 25.99 -31.52
C ALA A 28 -7.21 26.05 -32.37
N ARG A 29 -7.97 27.14 -32.26
CA ARG A 29 -9.16 27.39 -33.09
C ARG A 29 -8.78 27.65 -34.55
N GLU A 30 -7.73 28.41 -34.82
CA GLU A 30 -7.23 28.65 -36.18
C GLU A 30 -6.78 27.36 -36.87
N VAL A 31 -6.04 26.50 -36.17
CA VAL A 31 -5.63 25.19 -36.69
C VAL A 31 -6.85 24.30 -36.97
N TRP A 32 -7.84 24.31 -36.08
CA TRP A 32 -9.07 23.55 -36.26
C TRP A 32 -9.89 24.06 -37.46
N LEU A 33 -10.05 25.38 -37.59
CA LEU A 33 -10.74 25.99 -38.73
C LEU A 33 -9.98 25.80 -40.05
N ALA A 34 -8.64 25.80 -40.03
CA ALA A 34 -7.83 25.46 -41.19
C ALA A 34 -7.98 23.98 -41.59
N GLY A 35 -8.09 23.08 -40.61
CA GLY A 35 -8.40 21.66 -40.83
C GLY A 35 -9.80 21.47 -41.44
N LEU A 36 -10.81 22.18 -40.94
CA LEU A 36 -12.16 22.16 -41.50
C LEU A 36 -12.24 22.79 -42.90
N GLY A 37 -11.53 23.90 -43.15
CA GLY A 37 -11.46 24.52 -44.47
C GLY A 37 -10.68 23.68 -45.49
N ALA A 38 -9.69 22.89 -45.05
CA ALA A 38 -9.02 21.91 -45.91
C ALA A 38 -9.94 20.73 -46.27
N LEU A 39 -10.84 20.35 -45.35
CA LEU A 39 -11.85 19.31 -45.57
C LEU A 39 -12.98 19.79 -46.50
N GLU A 40 -13.44 21.04 -46.37
CA GLU A 40 -14.38 21.67 -47.30
C GLU A 40 -13.81 21.75 -48.72
N ARG A 41 -12.52 22.10 -48.86
CA ARG A 41 -11.86 22.22 -50.16
C ARG A 41 -11.67 20.89 -50.91
N LEU A 42 -11.81 19.76 -50.21
CA LEU A 42 -11.82 18.42 -50.80
C LEU A 42 -13.12 18.14 -51.58
N GLU A 43 -14.22 18.83 -51.29
CA GLU A 43 -15.51 18.64 -51.98
C GLU A 43 -15.59 19.40 -53.32
N GLU A 44 -14.89 20.54 -53.49
CA GLU A 44 -15.03 21.39 -54.69
C GLU A 44 -13.90 21.25 -55.73
N GLU A 45 -12.65 20.94 -55.33
CA GLU A 45 -11.48 20.92 -56.25
C GLU A 45 -10.47 19.80 -55.93
N GLY A 46 -10.96 18.65 -55.42
CA GLY A 46 -10.14 17.56 -54.87
C GLY A 46 -8.98 17.10 -55.77
N ASP A 47 -9.20 16.96 -57.07
CA ASP A 47 -8.16 16.46 -58.00
C ASP A 47 -6.99 17.44 -58.16
N LYS A 48 -7.26 18.76 -58.21
CA LYS A 48 -6.21 19.77 -58.43
C LYS A 48 -5.39 20.02 -57.16
N VAL A 49 -6.03 19.97 -56.00
CA VAL A 49 -5.34 20.05 -54.71
C VAL A 49 -4.50 18.78 -54.50
N PHE A 50 -5.04 17.61 -54.83
CA PHE A 50 -4.29 16.36 -54.81
C PHE A 50 -3.10 16.41 -55.76
N GLU A 51 -3.26 16.79 -57.03
CA GLU A 51 -2.16 16.93 -57.98
C GLU A 51 -1.10 17.94 -57.51
N THR A 52 -1.53 19.06 -56.92
CA THR A 52 -0.62 20.07 -56.35
C THR A 52 0.16 19.52 -55.16
N LEU A 53 -0.51 18.78 -54.27
CA LEU A 53 0.11 18.11 -53.13
C LEU A 53 1.03 16.97 -53.58
N VAL A 54 0.66 16.20 -54.59
CA VAL A 54 1.49 15.14 -55.20
C VAL A 54 2.71 15.74 -55.88
N GLN A 55 2.56 16.83 -56.64
CA GLN A 55 3.69 17.48 -57.31
C GLN A 55 4.63 18.14 -56.30
N ARG A 56 4.08 18.74 -55.24
CA ARG A 56 4.88 19.27 -54.12
C ARG A 56 5.56 18.13 -53.35
N GLY A 57 4.88 17.02 -53.16
CA GLY A 57 5.40 15.79 -52.55
C GLY A 57 6.56 15.21 -53.35
N LYS A 58 6.43 15.09 -54.68
CA LYS A 58 7.49 14.64 -55.59
C LYS A 58 8.72 15.55 -55.54
N ARG A 59 8.52 16.88 -55.59
CA ARG A 59 9.63 17.84 -55.46
C ARG A 59 10.32 17.78 -54.10
N TYR A 60 9.54 17.52 -53.05
CA TYR A 60 10.05 17.38 -51.71
C TYR A 60 10.78 16.05 -51.50
N GLU A 61 10.27 14.97 -52.09
CA GLU A 61 10.91 13.65 -52.13
C GLU A 61 12.21 13.71 -52.91
N GLU A 62 12.24 14.29 -54.10
CA GLU A 62 13.47 14.47 -54.89
C GLU A 62 14.51 15.31 -54.13
N ALA A 63 14.12 16.50 -53.63
CA ALA A 63 15.03 17.35 -52.87
C ALA A 63 15.54 16.71 -51.57
N ARG A 64 14.73 15.85 -50.94
CA ARG A 64 15.12 15.11 -49.74
C ARG A 64 15.89 13.85 -50.10
N ARG A 65 15.64 13.21 -51.24
CA ARG A 65 16.34 12.01 -51.71
C ARG A 65 17.78 12.34 -52.06
N ASP A 66 18.04 13.48 -52.69
CA ASP A 66 19.40 13.98 -52.93
C ASP A 66 20.13 14.25 -51.60
N GLN A 67 19.46 14.92 -50.64
CA GLN A 67 20.00 15.15 -49.30
C GLN A 67 20.19 13.87 -48.49
N ILE A 68 19.32 12.87 -48.68
CA ILE A 68 19.41 11.56 -48.05
C ILE A 68 20.51 10.75 -48.72
N GLU A 69 20.76 10.85 -50.03
CA GLU A 69 21.82 10.14 -50.74
C GLU A 69 23.19 10.64 -50.28
N ASP A 70 23.39 11.96 -50.22
CA ASP A 70 24.58 12.61 -49.64
C ASP A 70 24.74 12.31 -48.14
N ALA A 71 23.63 12.30 -47.39
CA ALA A 71 23.64 11.88 -46.00
C ALA A 71 23.91 10.37 -45.87
N THR A 72 23.43 9.52 -46.77
CA THR A 72 23.59 8.05 -46.70
C THR A 72 25.04 7.66 -46.99
N GLU A 73 25.72 8.37 -47.87
CA GLU A 73 27.14 8.15 -48.16
C GLU A 73 28.01 8.52 -46.95
N SER A 74 27.70 9.64 -46.27
CA SER A 74 28.35 10.06 -45.01
C SER A 74 27.88 9.28 -43.76
N LEU A 75 26.68 8.69 -43.78
CA LEU A 75 26.12 7.84 -42.72
C LEU A 75 26.62 6.41 -42.82
N ARG A 76 27.01 5.92 -44.00
CA ARG A 76 27.62 4.59 -44.17
C ARG A 76 28.93 4.45 -43.40
N GLU A 77 29.67 5.55 -43.21
CA GLU A 77 30.86 5.63 -42.38
C GLU A 77 30.55 5.79 -40.86
N GLN A 78 29.34 6.23 -40.50
CA GLN A 78 28.88 6.44 -39.11
C GLN A 78 27.91 5.35 -38.61
N GLN A 79 27.61 4.36 -39.46
CA GLN A 79 26.57 3.34 -39.28
C GLN A 79 26.84 2.39 -38.10
N GLU A 80 28.09 2.20 -37.71
CA GLU A 80 28.45 1.34 -36.56
C GLU A 80 28.12 2.00 -35.20
N ALA A 81 28.01 3.34 -35.11
CA ALA A 81 27.78 4.04 -33.84
C ALA A 81 26.33 4.54 -33.65
N PHE A 82 25.52 4.61 -34.71
CA PHE A 82 24.21 5.28 -34.67
C PHE A 82 23.01 4.33 -34.50
N THR A 83 23.20 3.02 -34.74
CA THR A 83 22.09 2.05 -34.77
C THR A 83 21.52 1.76 -33.36
N ASP A 84 22.37 1.76 -32.34
CA ASP A 84 21.95 1.50 -30.95
C ASP A 84 21.26 2.71 -30.30
N ASP A 85 21.77 3.93 -30.53
CA ASP A 85 21.24 5.17 -29.92
C ASP A 85 19.86 5.56 -30.48
N VAL A 86 19.59 5.30 -31.77
CA VAL A 86 18.26 5.55 -32.36
C VAL A 86 17.23 4.56 -31.85
N THR A 87 17.57 3.28 -31.77
CA THR A 87 16.65 2.24 -31.28
C THR A 87 16.28 2.50 -29.83
N GLN A 88 17.27 2.84 -28.99
CA GLN A 88 17.04 3.16 -27.59
C GLN A 88 16.14 4.39 -27.38
N ARG A 89 16.32 5.46 -28.18
CA ARG A 89 15.49 6.66 -28.11
C ARG A 89 14.06 6.42 -28.60
N LEU A 90 13.88 5.56 -29.60
CA LEU A 90 12.56 5.16 -30.07
C LEU A 90 11.81 4.32 -29.02
N ASP A 91 12.51 3.42 -28.33
CA ASP A 91 11.92 2.65 -27.22
C ASP A 91 11.54 3.55 -26.05
N GLU A 92 12.38 4.53 -25.70
CA GLU A 92 12.09 5.49 -24.64
C GLU A 92 10.90 6.39 -24.99
N ALA A 93 10.84 6.90 -26.23
CA ALA A 93 9.72 7.68 -26.72
C ALA A 93 8.41 6.86 -26.70
N THR A 94 8.47 5.59 -27.12
CA THR A 94 7.32 4.68 -27.10
C THR A 94 6.82 4.44 -25.67
N LYS A 95 7.74 4.17 -24.73
CA LYS A 95 7.40 4.01 -23.31
C LYS A 95 6.83 5.30 -22.70
N SER A 96 7.33 6.46 -23.10
CA SER A 96 6.79 7.75 -22.64
C SER A 96 5.37 7.99 -23.14
N VAL A 97 5.06 7.61 -24.39
CA VAL A 97 3.70 7.69 -24.94
C VAL A 97 2.78 6.71 -24.23
N GLU A 98 3.21 5.47 -24.03
CA GLU A 98 2.45 4.46 -23.28
C GLU A 98 2.13 4.95 -21.87
N LYS A 99 3.11 5.54 -21.19
CA LYS A 99 2.93 6.13 -19.86
C LYS A 99 1.91 7.27 -19.86
N ALA A 100 2.02 8.23 -20.79
CA ALA A 100 1.09 9.36 -20.86
C ALA A 100 -0.36 8.94 -21.16
N VAL A 101 -0.54 7.92 -22.01
CA VAL A 101 -1.86 7.31 -22.28
C VAL A 101 -2.39 6.61 -21.03
N SER A 102 -1.54 5.82 -20.36
CA SER A 102 -1.90 5.14 -19.11
C SER A 102 -2.31 6.14 -18.02
N ASP A 103 -1.55 7.22 -17.83
CA ASP A 103 -1.83 8.26 -16.83
C ASP A 103 -3.16 8.99 -17.13
N THR A 104 -3.42 9.28 -18.40
CA THR A 104 -4.68 9.92 -18.83
C THR A 104 -5.88 8.99 -18.63
N LEU A 105 -5.73 7.71 -18.98
CA LEU A 105 -6.77 6.71 -18.78
C LEU A 105 -7.03 6.49 -17.28
N SER A 106 -5.97 6.48 -16.47
CA SER A 106 -6.05 6.39 -15.01
C SER A 106 -6.85 7.53 -14.43
N GLY A 107 -6.55 8.77 -14.83
CA GLY A 107 -7.29 9.95 -14.37
C GLY A 107 -8.77 9.96 -14.77
N ALA A 108 -9.09 9.45 -15.98
CA ALA A 108 -10.48 9.33 -16.41
C ALA A 108 -11.27 8.27 -15.62
N LEU A 109 -10.63 7.14 -15.29
CA LEU A 109 -11.24 6.08 -14.48
C LEU A 109 -11.45 6.52 -13.02
N ASP A 110 -10.50 7.26 -12.45
CA ASP A 110 -10.63 7.87 -11.12
C ASP A 110 -11.80 8.87 -11.07
N GLN A 111 -11.96 9.71 -12.11
CA GLN A 111 -13.07 10.65 -12.21
C GLN A 111 -14.45 9.96 -12.31
N ILE A 112 -14.50 8.71 -12.81
CA ILE A 112 -15.71 7.88 -12.89
C ILE A 112 -15.86 7.00 -11.62
N GLY A 113 -14.90 7.05 -10.69
CA GLY A 113 -14.92 6.32 -9.43
C GLY A 113 -14.66 4.82 -9.59
N VAL A 114 -13.98 4.42 -10.66
CA VAL A 114 -13.60 3.01 -10.89
C VAL A 114 -12.19 2.78 -10.31
N PRO A 115 -12.06 1.99 -9.23
CA PRO A 115 -10.76 1.76 -8.61
C PRO A 115 -9.82 1.01 -9.55
N MET A 116 -8.57 1.45 -9.58
CA MET A 116 -7.52 0.82 -10.38
C MET A 116 -6.98 -0.43 -9.68
N ARG A 117 -6.43 -1.36 -10.48
CA ARG A 117 -5.86 -2.62 -9.96
C ARG A 117 -4.76 -2.39 -8.93
N ASP A 118 -3.96 -1.36 -9.10
CA ASP A 118 -2.85 -1.06 -8.20
C ASP A 118 -3.34 -0.44 -6.89
N GLU A 119 -4.39 0.39 -6.92
CA GLU A 119 -5.01 0.92 -5.70
C GLU A 119 -5.66 -0.19 -4.87
N VAL A 120 -6.32 -1.15 -5.52
CA VAL A 120 -6.89 -2.33 -4.86
C VAL A 120 -5.79 -3.17 -4.22
N ARG A 121 -4.65 -3.35 -4.90
CA ARG A 121 -3.49 -4.09 -4.36
C ARG A 121 -2.87 -3.38 -3.17
N ASP A 122 -2.68 -2.07 -3.26
CA ASP A 122 -2.12 -1.27 -2.17
C ASP A 122 -3.05 -1.26 -0.95
N LEU A 123 -4.36 -1.14 -1.17
CA LEU A 123 -5.35 -1.24 -0.10
C LEU A 123 -5.33 -2.64 0.53
N SER A 124 -5.29 -3.70 -0.27
CA SER A 124 -5.21 -5.08 0.23
C SER A 124 -3.95 -5.31 1.07
N ARG A 125 -2.80 -4.76 0.67
CA ARG A 125 -1.56 -4.82 1.46
C ARG A 125 -1.71 -4.08 2.79
N ARG A 126 -2.30 -2.89 2.79
CA ARG A 126 -2.55 -2.10 4.02
C ARG A 126 -3.51 -2.81 4.96
N VAL A 127 -4.57 -3.43 4.44
CA VAL A 127 -5.50 -4.25 5.23
C VAL A 127 -4.76 -5.43 5.84
N GLY A 128 -3.94 -6.15 5.08
CA GLY A 128 -3.14 -7.26 5.62
C GLY A 128 -2.22 -6.83 6.77
N GLN A 129 -1.51 -5.71 6.61
CA GLN A 129 -0.67 -5.15 7.68
C GLN A 129 -1.47 -4.70 8.91
N LEU A 130 -2.69 -4.20 8.72
CA LEU A 130 -3.55 -3.79 9.83
C LEU A 130 -4.11 -5.00 10.56
N SER A 131 -4.51 -6.04 9.83
CA SER A 131 -4.95 -7.31 10.39
C SER A 131 -3.84 -7.94 11.25
N GLU A 132 -2.60 -7.99 10.77
CA GLU A 132 -1.46 -8.50 11.54
C GLU A 132 -1.22 -7.70 12.83
N LYS A 133 -1.32 -6.37 12.77
CA LYS A 133 -1.20 -5.52 13.96
C LYS A 133 -2.36 -5.71 14.94
N LEU A 134 -3.57 -5.92 14.44
CA LEU A 134 -4.74 -6.17 15.27
C LEU A 134 -4.60 -7.52 16.00
N GLU A 135 -4.17 -8.55 15.29
CA GLU A 135 -3.89 -9.88 15.87
C GLU A 135 -2.85 -9.76 16.99
N ALA A 136 -1.70 -9.14 16.72
CA ALA A 136 -0.65 -8.95 17.72
C ALA A 136 -1.12 -8.14 18.94
N LEU A 137 -1.96 -7.11 18.74
CA LEU A 137 -2.54 -6.37 19.85
C LEU A 137 -3.56 -7.20 20.64
N SER A 138 -4.33 -8.05 19.96
CA SER A 138 -5.27 -8.97 20.59
C SER A 138 -4.53 -9.98 21.46
N GLU A 139 -3.50 -10.63 20.92
CA GLU A 139 -2.65 -11.56 21.66
C GLU A 139 -1.98 -10.88 22.87
N MET A 140 -1.50 -9.65 22.73
CA MET A 140 -0.93 -8.89 23.85
C MET A 140 -1.96 -8.50 24.91
N LEU A 141 -3.21 -8.25 24.51
CA LEU A 141 -4.30 -7.95 25.44
C LEU A 141 -4.73 -9.20 26.18
N GLU A 142 -4.87 -10.32 25.48
CA GLU A 142 -5.14 -11.63 26.06
C GLU A 142 -4.04 -12.00 27.05
N ALA A 143 -2.77 -11.96 26.65
CA ALA A 143 -1.64 -12.25 27.54
C ALA A 143 -1.59 -11.33 28.78
N GLN A 144 -1.93 -10.05 28.64
CA GLN A 144 -2.04 -9.15 29.80
C GLN A 144 -3.23 -9.49 30.70
N GLN A 145 -4.35 -9.92 30.13
CA GLN A 145 -5.49 -10.35 30.92
C GLN A 145 -5.20 -11.65 31.65
N THR A 146 -4.59 -12.64 30.99
CA THR A 146 -4.17 -13.89 31.64
C THR A 146 -3.14 -13.62 32.74
N ALA A 147 -2.20 -12.70 32.52
CA ALA A 147 -1.23 -12.30 33.54
C ALA A 147 -1.86 -11.53 34.71
N ALA A 148 -2.94 -10.77 34.48
CA ALA A 148 -3.67 -10.07 35.53
C ALA A 148 -4.61 -10.99 36.33
N GLU A 149 -5.09 -12.07 35.72
CA GLU A 149 -5.91 -13.10 36.35
C GLU A 149 -5.07 -14.21 36.99
N ALA A 150 -3.75 -14.27 36.71
CA ALA A 150 -2.86 -15.28 37.27
C ALA A 150 -2.56 -15.04 38.75
N HIS A 151 -2.78 -16.06 39.59
CA HIS A 151 -2.41 -15.99 41.01
C HIS A 151 -0.90 -16.13 41.18
N VAL A 152 -0.23 -15.14 41.78
CA VAL A 152 1.23 -15.20 42.00
C VAL A 152 1.53 -15.69 43.42
N PHE A 153 2.14 -16.86 43.55
CA PHE A 153 2.58 -17.46 44.79
C PHE A 153 4.05 -17.15 45.05
N HIS A 154 4.36 -16.53 46.18
CA HIS A 154 5.72 -16.28 46.62
C HIS A 154 6.15 -17.27 47.69
N VAL A 155 7.29 -17.92 47.48
CA VAL A 155 7.95 -18.75 48.49
C VAL A 155 9.17 -18.02 49.01
N ALA A 156 9.09 -17.51 50.23
CA ALA A 156 10.13 -16.68 50.85
C ALA A 156 10.61 -17.27 52.19
N PRO A 157 11.88 -17.04 52.57
CA PRO A 157 12.36 -17.41 53.89
C PRO A 157 11.78 -16.49 54.97
N ASN A 158 11.35 -17.07 56.09
CA ASN A 158 10.86 -16.40 57.31
C ASN A 158 11.77 -16.75 58.51
N ASP A 159 11.56 -16.08 59.64
CA ASP A 159 12.38 -16.23 60.86
C ASP A 159 12.48 -17.69 61.35
N ASP A 160 11.40 -18.47 61.18
CA ASP A 160 11.31 -19.88 61.62
C ASP A 160 11.22 -20.90 60.45
N GLY A 161 11.52 -20.49 59.22
CA GLY A 161 11.51 -21.41 58.07
C GLY A 161 11.19 -20.75 56.73
N TRP A 162 10.15 -21.24 56.06
CA TRP A 162 9.70 -20.81 54.74
C TRP A 162 8.20 -20.53 54.76
N ILE A 163 7.80 -19.42 54.17
CA ILE A 163 6.41 -18.99 54.09
C ILE A 163 5.96 -18.92 52.64
N ILE A 164 4.70 -19.26 52.40
CA ILE A 164 4.02 -19.11 51.13
C ILE A 164 3.02 -17.96 51.28
N THR A 165 3.09 -16.98 50.40
CA THR A 165 2.14 -15.85 50.34
C THR A 165 1.59 -15.73 48.93
N VAL A 166 0.31 -15.34 48.80
CA VAL A 166 -0.32 -15.08 47.50
C VAL A 166 -0.35 -13.57 47.27
N GLU A 167 0.01 -13.12 46.08
CA GLU A 167 -0.06 -11.71 45.72
C GLU A 167 -1.52 -11.22 45.80
N GLY A 168 -1.77 -10.21 46.63
CA GLY A 168 -3.11 -9.67 46.87
C GLY A 168 -3.82 -10.21 48.12
N GLU A 169 -3.27 -11.22 48.80
CA GLU A 169 -3.80 -11.72 50.07
C GLU A 169 -2.92 -11.29 51.25
N ASP A 170 -3.57 -10.80 52.32
CA ASP A 170 -2.87 -10.35 53.53
C ASP A 170 -2.44 -11.52 54.44
N GLU A 171 -3.08 -12.69 54.29
CA GLU A 171 -2.79 -13.88 55.08
C GLU A 171 -1.84 -14.83 54.33
N PRO A 172 -0.86 -15.44 55.01
CA PRO A 172 0.02 -16.41 54.37
C PRO A 172 -0.75 -17.70 54.06
N ALA A 173 -0.52 -18.25 52.86
CA ALA A 173 -1.09 -19.52 52.43
C ALA A 173 -0.52 -20.71 53.24
N GLY A 174 0.65 -20.57 53.85
CA GLY A 174 1.20 -21.56 54.78
C GLY A 174 2.63 -21.28 55.22
N GLU A 175 3.04 -21.90 56.33
CA GLU A 175 4.39 -21.86 56.89
C GLU A 175 4.97 -23.27 57.00
N TYR A 176 6.25 -23.44 56.68
CA TYR A 176 6.92 -24.72 56.61
C TYR A 176 8.35 -24.62 57.14
N GLY A 177 8.83 -25.69 57.79
CA GLY A 177 10.18 -25.70 58.38
C GLY A 177 11.31 -25.83 57.37
N THR A 178 11.03 -26.32 56.15
CA THR A 178 12.06 -26.54 55.12
C THR A 178 11.64 -26.04 53.75
N LYS A 179 12.62 -25.61 52.95
CA LYS A 179 12.40 -25.15 51.58
C LYS A 179 11.72 -26.20 50.70
N LYS A 180 12.12 -27.47 50.87
CA LYS A 180 11.62 -28.58 50.06
C LYS A 180 10.12 -28.80 50.28
N GLU A 181 9.68 -28.70 51.52
CA GLU A 181 8.28 -28.86 51.90
C GLU A 181 7.44 -27.68 51.41
N ALA A 182 7.91 -26.45 51.62
CA ALA A 182 7.28 -25.24 51.08
C ALA A 182 7.16 -25.28 49.56
N MET A 183 8.22 -25.68 48.84
CA MET A 183 8.19 -25.83 47.39
C MET A 183 7.17 -26.86 46.93
N SER A 184 7.08 -28.01 47.61
CA SER A 184 6.12 -29.05 47.24
C SER A 184 4.69 -28.55 47.40
N ALA A 185 4.38 -27.93 48.53
CA ALA A 185 3.05 -27.39 48.79
C ALA A 185 2.70 -26.23 47.85
N ALA A 186 3.64 -25.32 47.62
CA ALA A 186 3.45 -24.19 46.72
C ALA A 186 3.21 -24.62 45.27
N ARG A 187 3.92 -25.67 44.80
CA ARG A 187 3.67 -26.24 43.46
C ARG A 187 2.29 -26.87 43.34
N THR A 188 1.84 -27.60 44.37
CA THR A 188 0.48 -28.17 44.36
C THR A 188 -0.57 -27.06 44.35
N ALA A 189 -0.45 -26.06 45.22
CA ALA A 189 -1.38 -24.93 45.28
C ALA A 189 -1.40 -24.11 43.99
N ALA A 190 -0.22 -23.86 43.38
CA ALA A 190 -0.13 -23.16 42.11
C ALA A 190 -0.78 -23.95 40.97
N LYS A 191 -0.57 -25.28 40.90
CA LYS A 191 -1.26 -26.14 39.93
C LYS A 191 -2.78 -26.14 40.09
N GLU A 192 -3.29 -26.19 41.32
CA GLU A 192 -4.73 -26.19 41.60
C GLU A 192 -5.42 -24.85 41.27
N GLN A 193 -4.66 -23.76 41.25
CA GLN A 193 -5.17 -22.39 41.04
C GLN A 193 -4.69 -21.79 39.71
N ALA A 194 -4.51 -22.62 38.67
CA ALA A 194 -4.12 -22.15 37.35
C ALA A 194 -5.19 -21.22 36.72
N PRO A 195 -4.80 -20.16 35.99
CA PRO A 195 -3.42 -19.73 35.71
C PRO A 195 -2.73 -19.17 36.96
N SER A 196 -1.46 -19.53 37.18
CA SER A 196 -0.69 -19.07 38.34
C SER A 196 0.82 -19.00 38.07
N GLU A 197 1.55 -18.20 38.85
CA GLU A 197 3.01 -18.15 38.83
C GLU A 197 3.58 -18.39 40.22
N LEU A 198 4.50 -19.34 40.35
CA LEU A 198 5.23 -19.63 41.57
C LEU A 198 6.61 -18.96 41.51
N VAL A 199 6.83 -17.94 42.35
CA VAL A 199 8.10 -17.23 42.48
C VAL A 199 8.83 -17.67 43.75
N VAL A 200 9.99 -18.31 43.59
CA VAL A 200 10.83 -18.75 44.70
C VAL A 200 11.90 -17.71 44.98
N HIS A 201 11.95 -17.18 46.20
CA HIS A 201 12.98 -16.23 46.65
C HIS A 201 14.14 -16.93 47.35
N LYS A 202 15.32 -16.29 47.32
CA LYS A 202 16.50 -16.64 48.12
C LYS A 202 16.45 -15.96 49.50
N GLN A 203 17.41 -16.28 50.37
CA GLN A 203 17.60 -15.61 51.67
C GLN A 203 17.86 -14.10 51.56
N ASP A 204 18.44 -13.63 50.45
CA ASP A 204 18.65 -12.21 50.18
C ASP A 204 17.41 -11.52 49.57
N ARG A 205 16.26 -12.23 49.52
CA ARG A 205 15.00 -11.82 48.87
C ARG A 205 15.06 -11.66 47.35
N SER A 206 16.20 -11.95 46.70
CA SER A 206 16.26 -12.01 45.24
C SER A 206 15.47 -13.21 44.71
N VAL A 207 14.87 -13.07 43.53
CA VAL A 207 14.21 -14.19 42.85
C VAL A 207 15.27 -15.24 42.48
N GLN A 208 15.01 -16.49 42.88
CA GLN A 208 15.82 -17.63 42.50
C GLN A 208 15.33 -18.30 41.23
N GLU A 209 14.03 -18.57 41.18
CA GLU A 209 13.40 -19.42 40.18
C GLU A 209 11.92 -19.04 40.12
N SER A 210 11.33 -19.03 38.92
CA SER A 210 9.89 -18.90 38.74
C SER A 210 9.36 -20.07 37.91
N PHE A 211 8.11 -20.48 38.19
CA PHE A 211 7.38 -21.51 37.46
C PHE A 211 6.00 -20.96 37.10
N SER A 212 5.67 -20.91 35.82
CA SER A 212 4.31 -20.61 35.35
C SER A 212 3.50 -21.89 35.22
N TYR A 213 2.22 -21.84 35.59
CA TYR A 213 1.25 -22.90 35.41
C TYR A 213 0.06 -22.32 34.64
N ASP A 214 -0.17 -22.86 33.44
CA ASP A 214 -1.29 -22.46 32.58
C ASP A 214 -2.53 -23.31 32.89
N ALA A 215 -3.72 -22.79 32.64
CA ALA A 215 -4.98 -23.51 32.91
C ALA A 215 -5.15 -24.77 32.03
N ASP A 216 -4.41 -24.87 30.93
CA ASP A 216 -4.48 -25.99 29.97
C ASP A 216 -3.52 -27.17 30.30
N ASP A 217 -2.73 -27.07 31.39
CA ASP A 217 -1.75 -28.12 31.78
C ASP A 217 -2.37 -29.36 32.47
N GLU A 218 -3.71 -29.45 32.59
CA GLU A 218 -4.39 -30.56 33.30
C GLU A 218 -4.40 -31.92 32.54
N ASP A 219 -3.95 -32.00 31.28
CA ASP A 219 -4.10 -33.21 30.45
C ASP A 219 -2.83 -34.09 30.30
N ALA A 220 -1.77 -33.87 31.08
CA ALA A 220 -0.46 -34.50 30.83
C ALA A 220 0.05 -35.57 31.83
N ASP A 221 -0.79 -36.17 32.66
CA ASP A 221 -0.37 -37.28 33.55
C ASP A 221 -1.45 -38.39 33.65
N ASP A 222 -1.68 -39.12 32.55
CA ASP A 222 -2.29 -40.46 32.59
C ASP A 222 -1.67 -41.34 31.47
N GLU A 223 -0.43 -41.81 31.69
CA GLU A 223 0.16 -42.99 31.02
C GLU A 223 0.82 -43.95 32.02
#